data_AF-A0A2G8AWW2-F1
#
_entry.id   AF-A0A2G8AWW2-F1
#
_cell.length_a   1.000
_cell.length_b   1.000
_cell.length_c   1.000
_cell.angle_alpha   90.00
_cell.angle_beta   90.00
_cell.angle_gamma   90.00
#
_symmetry.space_group_name_H-M   'P 1'
#
loop_
_entity.id
_entity.type
_entity.pdbx_description
1 polymer ?
#
loop_
_entity_poly.entity_id
_entity_poly.type
_entity_poly.pdbx_seq_one_letter_code
_entity_poly.pdbx_strand_id
1 'polypeptide(L)'
;MSERADADFYKQLAAYRKCVDRIRDTWPGFAARRRERLQQGGFGAPVEKIAENILEDLFTTVLDWSLADVNLQVGRADVVLSGLGIKRLVLEIKRPGSLIWRRPAVDSALSQARRYAANQRVGAVAVSDATMLYAADVVEGGLRDRVLVALDTDRAPEALWWISVHGIYRPCSSAAADFEAVPSDATTVSVVADGELRHPKYALGMQCFAYVGAADNTRTWKLPYRLADGAPDPKRLPKAIQCILSNYRGARVDIPRAAVAEVLVRLGIAAAELRKMPCQNAPTADAYTNAHQALEQLNRLSDVGCCGGRNQ
;
A
#
# COMPACT_ATOMS: atom_id res chain seq x y z
N MET A 1 -12.22 27.64 -17.03
CA MET A 1 -13.20 26.85 -16.25
C MET A 1 -13.19 25.38 -16.70
N SER A 2 -12.03 24.72 -16.76
CA SER A 2 -11.90 23.32 -17.22
C SER A 2 -10.81 22.54 -16.46
N GLU A 3 -10.62 22.83 -15.17
CA GLU A 3 -9.65 22.11 -14.30
C GLU A 3 -10.33 21.29 -13.19
N ARG A 4 -11.64 21.47 -12.98
CA ARG A 4 -12.39 20.79 -11.90
C ARG A 4 -12.98 19.43 -12.30
N ALA A 5 -12.95 19.05 -13.57
CA ALA A 5 -13.62 17.82 -14.04
C ALA A 5 -12.79 16.54 -13.78
N ASP A 6 -11.45 16.64 -13.68
CA ASP A 6 -10.55 15.47 -13.58
C ASP A 6 -9.99 15.18 -12.17
N ALA A 7 -10.22 16.06 -11.18
CA ALA A 7 -9.61 15.96 -9.86
C ALA A 7 -10.14 14.79 -9.00
N ASP A 8 -11.18 14.08 -9.45
CA ASP A 8 -11.95 13.14 -8.62
C ASP A 8 -12.16 11.76 -9.27
N PHE A 9 -11.37 11.37 -10.30
CA PHE A 9 -11.52 10.06 -10.95
C PHE A 9 -11.47 8.88 -9.96
N TYR A 10 -10.68 9.00 -8.89
CA TYR A 10 -10.62 7.98 -7.84
C TYR A 10 -11.98 7.71 -7.17
N LYS A 11 -12.90 8.70 -7.16
CA LYS A 11 -14.26 8.53 -6.61
C LYS A 11 -15.11 7.54 -7.40
N GLN A 12 -14.76 7.31 -8.67
CA GLN A 12 -15.44 6.34 -9.53
C GLN A 12 -14.97 4.89 -9.28
N LEU A 13 -13.91 4.69 -8.50
CA LEU A 13 -13.40 3.36 -8.19
C LEU A 13 -14.37 2.63 -7.26
N ALA A 14 -14.66 1.36 -7.58
CA ALA A 14 -15.47 0.51 -6.70
C ALA A 14 -14.84 0.36 -5.30
N ALA A 15 -13.51 0.31 -5.22
CA ALA A 15 -12.79 0.26 -3.96
C ALA A 15 -12.98 1.55 -3.12
N TYR A 16 -13.03 2.72 -3.77
CA TYR A 16 -13.32 3.98 -3.09
C TYR A 16 -14.72 3.97 -2.50
N ARG A 17 -15.74 3.68 -3.33
CA ARG A 17 -17.14 3.64 -2.88
C ARG A 17 -17.32 2.70 -1.68
N LYS A 18 -16.83 1.45 -1.80
CA LYS A 18 -16.88 0.47 -0.70
C LYS A 18 -16.20 0.95 0.57
N CYS A 19 -15.04 1.60 0.47
CA CYS A 19 -14.34 2.10 1.64
C CYS A 19 -15.05 3.31 2.26
N VAL A 20 -15.58 4.23 1.45
CA VAL A 20 -16.36 5.37 1.95
C VAL A 20 -17.65 4.91 2.61
N ASP A 21 -18.35 3.94 2.03
CA ASP A 21 -19.55 3.34 2.62
C ASP A 21 -19.19 2.73 3.99
N ARG A 22 -18.10 1.94 4.06
CA ARG A 22 -17.59 1.42 5.33
C ARG A 22 -17.23 2.53 6.33
N ILE A 23 -16.54 3.58 5.88
CA ILE A 23 -16.16 4.71 6.73
C ILE A 23 -17.42 5.30 7.35
N ARG A 24 -18.45 5.59 6.55
CA ARG A 24 -19.72 6.14 7.01
C ARG A 24 -20.45 5.20 7.97
N ASP A 25 -20.53 3.91 7.65
CA ASP A 25 -21.26 2.91 8.44
C ASP A 25 -20.61 2.64 9.79
N THR A 26 -19.27 2.64 9.85
CA THR A 26 -18.51 2.31 11.07
C THR A 26 -18.20 3.52 11.94
N TRP A 27 -18.27 4.74 11.38
CA TRP A 27 -17.90 5.97 12.07
C TRP A 27 -18.65 6.21 13.38
N PRO A 28 -19.99 6.03 13.49
CA PRO A 28 -20.70 6.28 14.76
C PRO A 28 -20.19 5.39 15.89
N GLY A 29 -19.91 4.11 15.59
CA GLY A 29 -19.35 3.16 16.55
C GLY A 29 -17.92 3.50 16.94
N PHE A 30 -17.09 3.93 15.97
CA PHE A 30 -15.75 4.45 16.23
C PHE A 30 -15.80 5.70 17.14
N ALA A 31 -16.65 6.67 16.82
CA ALA A 31 -16.79 7.91 17.58
C ALA A 31 -17.27 7.68 19.02
N ALA A 32 -18.16 6.71 19.23
CA ALA A 32 -18.56 6.27 20.58
C ALA A 32 -17.38 5.67 21.36
N ARG A 33 -16.69 4.66 20.79
CA ARG A 33 -15.51 4.04 21.42
C ARG A 33 -14.40 5.04 21.72
N ARG A 34 -14.16 5.98 20.80
CA ARG A 34 -13.18 7.05 20.99
C ARG A 34 -13.52 7.89 22.23
N ARG A 35 -14.79 8.29 22.40
CA ARG A 35 -15.23 9.05 23.59
C ARG A 35 -15.01 8.25 24.88
N GLU A 36 -15.35 6.97 24.88
CA GLU A 36 -15.11 6.08 26.03
C GLU A 36 -13.62 5.95 26.36
N ARG A 37 -12.76 5.72 25.37
CA ARG A 37 -11.29 5.63 25.56
C ARG A 37 -10.70 6.93 26.11
N LEU A 38 -11.18 8.08 25.66
CA LEU A 38 -10.73 9.37 26.20
C LEU A 38 -11.15 9.57 27.66
N GLN A 39 -12.27 9.00 28.09
CA GLN A 39 -12.72 9.02 29.49
C GLN A 39 -11.92 8.07 30.40
N GLN A 40 -11.30 7.01 29.85
CA GLN A 40 -10.42 6.10 30.61
C GLN A 40 -9.19 6.80 31.23
N GLY A 41 -8.89 8.04 30.82
CA GLY A 41 -7.90 8.90 31.47
C GLY A 41 -8.18 9.22 32.94
N GLY A 42 -9.42 8.97 33.41
CA GLY A 42 -9.84 8.71 34.80
C GLY A 42 -9.55 9.78 35.84
N PHE A 43 -8.28 10.17 36.04
CA PHE A 43 -7.81 11.06 37.10
C PHE A 43 -6.59 11.91 36.70
N GLY A 44 -6.19 11.93 35.41
CA GLY A 44 -5.08 12.74 34.89
C GLY A 44 -5.22 13.03 33.39
N ALA A 45 -4.27 13.78 32.81
CA ALA A 45 -4.27 14.04 31.38
C ALA A 45 -4.17 12.72 30.58
N PRO A 46 -4.97 12.52 29.51
CA PRO A 46 -4.91 11.31 28.70
C PRO A 46 -3.48 11.01 28.22
N VAL A 47 -3.06 9.76 28.39
CA VAL A 47 -1.72 9.28 28.02
C VAL A 47 -1.65 8.91 26.54
N GLU A 48 -0.45 8.90 25.95
CA GLU A 48 -0.21 8.51 24.54
C GLU A 48 -0.80 7.14 24.20
N LYS A 49 -0.81 6.21 25.17
CA LYS A 49 -1.40 4.89 24.97
C LYS A 49 -2.89 4.92 24.60
N ILE A 50 -3.63 5.91 25.09
CA ILE A 50 -5.04 6.09 24.72
C ILE A 50 -5.15 6.48 23.24
N ALA A 51 -4.27 7.39 22.78
CA ALA A 51 -4.23 7.79 21.38
C ALA A 51 -3.83 6.63 20.46
N GLU A 52 -2.86 5.81 20.86
CA GLU A 52 -2.50 4.57 20.15
C GLU A 52 -3.71 3.64 19.96
N ASN A 53 -4.43 3.36 21.04
CA ASN A 53 -5.57 2.45 20.99
C ASN A 53 -6.72 3.00 20.13
N ILE A 54 -6.96 4.33 20.16
CA ILE A 54 -7.94 4.97 19.29
C ILE A 54 -7.53 4.84 17.82
N LEU A 55 -6.24 5.02 17.51
CA LEU A 55 -5.74 4.94 16.15
C LEU A 55 -5.72 3.50 15.62
N GLU A 56 -5.42 2.52 16.48
CA GLU A 56 -5.59 1.10 16.14
C GLU A 56 -7.04 0.76 15.78
N ASP A 57 -8.02 1.25 16.57
CA ASP A 57 -9.44 1.09 16.25
C ASP A 57 -9.79 1.77 14.91
N LEU A 58 -9.26 2.97 14.65
CA LEU A 58 -9.47 3.68 13.39
C LEU A 58 -8.98 2.83 12.20
N PHE A 59 -7.74 2.35 12.26
CA PHE A 59 -7.16 1.59 11.14
C PHE A 59 -7.86 0.26 10.92
N THR A 60 -8.18 -0.46 11.98
CA THR A 60 -8.74 -1.81 11.88
C THR A 60 -10.23 -1.83 11.59
N THR A 61 -11.00 -0.94 12.22
CA THR A 61 -12.46 -0.95 12.09
C THR A 61 -12.93 -0.08 10.93
N VAL A 62 -12.37 1.12 10.76
CA VAL A 62 -12.83 2.12 9.78
C VAL A 62 -12.10 1.98 8.45
N LEU A 63 -10.78 1.74 8.46
CA LEU A 63 -9.92 1.83 7.27
C LEU A 63 -9.48 0.49 6.67
N ASP A 64 -10.05 -0.60 7.18
CA ASP A 64 -9.94 -1.97 6.66
C ASP A 64 -8.50 -2.54 6.64
N TRP A 65 -7.65 -2.04 7.54
CA TRP A 65 -6.37 -2.69 7.84
C TRP A 65 -6.62 -3.90 8.73
N SER A 66 -5.89 -5.00 8.52
CA SER A 66 -5.92 -6.10 9.48
C SER A 66 -5.09 -5.74 10.72
N LEU A 67 -5.33 -6.40 11.86
CA LEU A 67 -4.50 -6.20 13.04
C LEU A 67 -3.02 -6.53 12.77
N ALA A 68 -2.75 -7.54 11.93
CA ALA A 68 -1.40 -7.91 11.51
C ALA A 68 -0.71 -6.85 10.62
N ASP A 69 -1.49 -5.95 10.04
CA ASP A 69 -0.99 -4.84 9.22
C ASP A 69 -0.66 -3.60 10.06
N VAL A 70 -1.15 -3.50 11.30
CA VAL A 70 -0.86 -2.41 12.26
C VAL A 70 0.28 -2.85 13.19
N ASN A 71 1.50 -2.34 12.96
CA ASN A 71 2.69 -2.80 13.68
C ASN A 71 3.11 -1.73 14.69
N LEU A 72 2.97 -2.02 15.98
CA LEU A 72 3.35 -1.10 17.06
C LEU A 72 4.86 -1.13 17.30
N GLN A 73 5.44 0.03 17.60
CA GLN A 73 6.81 0.20 18.10
C GLN A 73 7.92 -0.36 17.17
N VAL A 74 7.72 -0.26 15.85
CA VAL A 74 8.71 -0.74 14.86
C VAL A 74 9.74 0.34 14.55
N GLY A 75 11.02 0.06 14.84
CA GLY A 75 12.12 0.94 14.44
C GLY A 75 12.06 2.33 15.07
N ARG A 76 11.59 2.40 16.33
CA ARG A 76 11.32 3.62 17.13
C ARG A 76 10.14 4.46 16.68
N ALA A 77 9.43 4.08 15.61
CA ALA A 77 8.14 4.68 15.29
C ALA A 77 7.03 4.07 16.15
N ASP A 78 6.05 4.88 16.55
CA ASP A 78 4.93 4.42 17.37
C ASP A 78 4.08 3.39 16.64
N VAL A 79 3.74 3.67 15.37
CA VAL A 79 2.99 2.75 14.51
C VAL A 79 3.56 2.74 13.10
N VAL A 80 3.67 1.54 12.52
CA VAL A 80 3.95 1.33 11.10
C VAL A 80 2.84 0.50 10.49
N LEU A 81 2.13 1.06 9.51
CA LEU A 81 1.19 0.30 8.69
C LEU A 81 1.95 -0.42 7.59
N SER A 82 1.69 -1.72 7.44
CA SER A 82 2.22 -2.52 6.36
C SER A 82 1.12 -3.30 5.67
N GLY A 83 1.24 -3.55 4.38
CA GLY A 83 0.32 -4.43 3.65
C GLY A 83 1.14 -5.52 2.98
N LEU A 84 0.79 -6.79 3.22
CA LEU A 84 1.58 -7.95 2.76
C LEU A 84 3.05 -7.90 3.24
N GLY A 85 3.30 -7.28 4.40
CA GLY A 85 4.65 -7.10 4.95
C GLY A 85 5.46 -5.95 4.34
N ILE A 86 4.89 -5.20 3.40
CA ILE A 86 5.52 -4.01 2.79
C ILE A 86 5.06 -2.78 3.56
N LYS A 87 6.00 -1.97 4.07
CA LYS A 87 5.70 -0.81 4.91
C LYS A 87 5.12 0.32 4.05
N ARG A 88 4.03 0.93 4.51
CA ARG A 88 3.24 1.92 3.75
C ARG A 88 3.16 3.28 4.42
N LEU A 89 3.03 3.31 5.74
CA LEU A 89 2.89 4.56 6.49
C LEU A 89 3.63 4.43 7.82
N VAL A 90 4.42 5.45 8.15
CA VAL A 90 4.97 5.64 9.50
C VAL A 90 4.14 6.70 10.22
N LEU A 91 3.64 6.37 11.41
CA LEU A 91 2.78 7.24 12.20
C LEU A 91 3.45 7.53 13.56
N GLU A 92 3.55 8.82 13.86
CA GLU A 92 3.95 9.34 15.17
C GLU A 92 2.70 9.79 15.94
N ILE A 93 2.60 9.36 17.19
CA ILE A 93 1.42 9.55 18.03
C ILE A 93 1.77 10.44 19.20
N LYS A 94 0.92 11.43 19.47
CA LYS A 94 1.06 12.32 20.62
C LYS A 94 -0.13 12.20 21.56
N ARG A 95 0.02 12.77 22.75
CA ARG A 95 -1.04 12.81 23.77
C ARG A 95 -2.32 13.43 23.21
N PRO A 96 -3.51 12.94 23.56
CA PRO A 96 -4.76 13.51 23.10
C PRO A 96 -4.88 15.03 23.23
N GLY A 97 -5.22 15.69 22.12
CA GLY A 97 -5.42 17.14 22.02
C GLY A 97 -4.14 17.98 22.04
N SER A 98 -2.95 17.36 22.05
CA SER A 98 -1.66 18.06 22.13
C SER A 98 -1.22 18.75 20.84
N LEU A 99 -1.79 18.38 19.69
CA LEU A 99 -1.40 18.92 18.37
C LEU A 99 -2.33 20.02 17.86
N ILE A 100 -3.61 19.97 18.23
CA ILE A 100 -4.61 20.91 17.72
C ILE A 100 -4.22 22.35 18.07
N TRP A 101 -4.27 23.23 17.06
CA TRP A 101 -3.89 24.64 17.15
C TRP A 101 -2.38 24.92 17.37
N ARG A 102 -1.51 23.91 17.23
CA ARG A 102 -0.06 24.05 17.47
C ARG A 102 0.78 23.58 16.29
N ARG A 103 0.91 24.44 15.26
CA ARG A 103 1.75 24.17 14.08
C ARG A 103 3.18 23.73 14.42
N PRO A 104 3.90 24.35 15.38
CA PRO A 104 5.24 23.88 15.76
C PRO A 104 5.26 22.45 16.33
N ALA A 105 4.21 22.04 17.04
CA ALA A 105 4.10 20.68 17.59
C ALA A 105 3.87 19.65 16.47
N VAL A 106 3.04 20.00 15.48
CA VAL A 106 2.80 19.21 14.26
C VAL A 106 4.10 19.06 13.46
N ASP A 107 4.82 20.16 13.21
CA ASP A 107 6.07 20.16 12.45
C ASP A 107 7.17 19.34 13.12
N SER A 108 7.26 19.42 14.46
CA SER A 108 8.19 18.62 15.26
C SER A 108 7.87 17.11 15.18
N ALA A 109 6.60 16.74 15.36
CA ALA A 109 6.15 15.36 15.23
C ALA A 109 6.38 14.81 13.80
N LEU A 110 6.14 15.63 12.77
CA LEU A 110 6.41 15.25 11.38
C LEU A 110 7.89 15.05 11.12
N SER A 111 8.74 15.91 11.66
CA SER A 111 10.20 15.76 11.54
C SER A 111 10.68 14.45 12.16
N GLN A 112 10.10 14.05 13.30
CA GLN A 112 10.34 12.75 13.92
C GLN A 112 9.87 11.59 13.04
N ALA A 113 8.62 11.64 12.56
CA ALA A 113 8.06 10.61 11.67
C ALA A 113 8.88 10.45 10.37
N ARG A 114 9.34 11.57 9.78
CA ARG A 114 10.20 11.58 8.57
C ARG A 114 11.53 10.89 8.80
N ARG A 115 12.18 11.12 9.94
CA ARG A 115 13.44 10.44 10.30
C ARG A 115 13.23 8.93 10.37
N TYR A 116 12.15 8.48 10.97
CA TYR A 116 11.83 7.05 11.02
C TYR A 116 11.46 6.49 9.64
N ALA A 117 10.69 7.22 8.84
CA ALA A 117 10.33 6.82 7.49
C ALA A 117 11.57 6.68 6.59
N ALA A 118 12.53 7.60 6.67
CA ALA A 118 13.80 7.52 5.95
C ALA A 118 14.58 6.24 6.33
N ASN A 119 14.76 5.99 7.64
CA ASN A 119 15.44 4.78 8.13
C ASN A 119 14.74 3.48 7.71
N GLN A 120 13.42 3.53 7.48
CA GLN A 120 12.60 2.38 7.13
C GLN A 120 12.23 2.33 5.64
N ARG A 121 12.75 3.27 4.83
CA ARG A 121 12.47 3.44 3.39
C ARG A 121 10.97 3.55 3.06
N VAL A 122 10.21 4.22 3.92
CA VAL A 122 8.76 4.42 3.75
C VAL A 122 8.47 5.77 3.12
N GLY A 123 7.63 5.80 2.09
CA GLY A 123 7.34 7.02 1.31
C GLY A 123 6.27 7.94 1.90
N ALA A 124 5.57 7.53 2.96
CA ALA A 124 4.51 8.33 3.59
C ALA A 124 4.65 8.37 5.12
N VAL A 125 4.26 9.51 5.69
CA VAL A 125 4.28 9.79 7.13
C VAL A 125 2.92 10.30 7.60
N ALA A 126 2.62 10.09 8.88
CA ALA A 126 1.48 10.68 9.55
C ALA A 126 1.82 11.11 10.98
N VAL A 127 1.04 12.05 11.48
CA VAL A 127 1.00 12.43 12.90
C VAL A 127 -0.44 12.49 13.37
N SER A 128 -0.67 12.09 14.61
CA SER A 128 -2.00 12.18 15.23
C SER A 128 -1.92 12.28 16.74
N ASP A 129 -2.90 12.96 17.32
CA ASP A 129 -3.18 12.98 18.75
C ASP A 129 -4.56 12.37 19.05
N ALA A 130 -5.06 11.48 18.19
CA ALA A 130 -6.40 10.91 18.27
C ALA A 130 -7.55 11.94 18.26
N THR A 131 -7.29 13.23 18.04
CA THR A 131 -8.33 14.27 17.82
C THR A 131 -8.16 14.89 16.45
N MET A 132 -6.94 14.99 15.94
CA MET A 132 -6.63 15.25 14.54
C MET A 132 -5.78 14.12 13.94
N LEU A 133 -5.84 13.95 12.63
CA LEU A 133 -4.89 13.14 11.86
C LEU A 133 -4.39 13.94 10.66
N TYR A 134 -3.08 14.00 10.51
CA TYR A 134 -2.40 14.58 9.34
C TYR A 134 -1.47 13.54 8.73
N ALA A 135 -1.55 13.35 7.42
CA ALA A 135 -0.63 12.49 6.68
C ALA A 135 -0.16 13.15 5.38
N ALA A 136 1.06 12.81 4.98
CA ALA A 136 1.71 13.35 3.81
C ALA A 136 2.64 12.32 3.15
N ASP A 137 2.82 12.44 1.84
CA ASP A 137 3.92 11.84 1.11
C ASP A 137 5.23 12.57 1.40
N VAL A 138 6.31 11.81 1.52
CA VAL A 138 7.67 12.35 1.52
C VAL A 138 8.13 12.46 0.07
N VAL A 139 8.35 13.69 -0.40
CA VAL A 139 8.75 14.00 -1.78
C VAL A 139 9.94 14.94 -1.76
N GLU A 140 10.96 14.71 -2.58
CA GLU A 140 12.05 15.67 -2.91
C GLU A 140 12.40 16.70 -1.80
N GLY A 141 12.81 16.22 -0.62
CA GLY A 141 13.20 17.09 0.51
C GLY A 141 12.05 17.73 1.31
N GLY A 142 10.82 17.68 0.83
CA GLY A 142 9.60 18.21 1.45
C GLY A 142 8.52 17.17 1.76
N LEU A 143 7.30 17.66 1.94
CA LEU A 143 6.08 16.88 2.20
C LEU A 143 4.99 17.31 1.21
N ARG A 144 4.20 16.35 0.73
CA ARG A 144 2.98 16.58 -0.04
C ARG A 144 1.78 16.05 0.73
N ASP A 145 0.83 16.94 1.02
CA ASP A 145 -0.34 16.60 1.83
C ASP A 145 -1.17 15.46 1.21
N ARG A 146 -1.56 14.48 2.04
CA ARG A 146 -2.53 13.43 1.70
C ARG A 146 -3.86 13.65 2.39
N VAL A 147 -3.84 13.93 3.69
CA VAL A 147 -5.06 14.10 4.49
C VAL A 147 -4.76 14.96 5.72
N LEU A 148 -5.69 15.86 6.03
CA LEU A 148 -5.77 16.58 7.30
C LEU A 148 -7.23 16.56 7.75
N VAL A 149 -7.53 15.87 8.85
CA VAL A 149 -8.91 15.70 9.33
C VAL A 149 -9.00 15.80 10.85
N ALA A 150 -10.15 16.29 11.31
CA ALA A 150 -10.57 16.19 12.70
C ALA A 150 -11.31 14.86 12.91
N LEU A 151 -10.98 14.15 13.99
CA LEU A 151 -11.50 12.84 14.37
C LEU A 151 -12.63 12.93 15.42
N ASP A 152 -12.96 14.14 15.88
CA ASP A 152 -14.03 14.44 16.82
C ASP A 152 -15.30 14.98 16.14
N THR A 153 -15.45 14.72 14.85
CA THR A 153 -16.58 15.17 14.05
C THR A 153 -17.72 14.15 14.02
N ASP A 154 -18.96 14.64 13.97
CA ASP A 154 -20.15 13.76 13.86
C ASP A 154 -20.24 13.07 12.49
N ARG A 155 -19.75 13.73 11.44
CA ARG A 155 -19.73 13.20 10.07
C ARG A 155 -18.39 12.56 9.76
N ALA A 156 -18.45 11.36 9.19
CA ALA A 156 -17.25 10.60 8.83
C ALA A 156 -16.40 11.35 7.79
N PRO A 157 -15.11 11.64 8.07
CA PRO A 157 -14.23 12.30 7.12
C PRO A 157 -13.83 11.35 5.98
N GLU A 158 -14.46 11.48 4.81
CA GLU A 158 -14.19 10.61 3.65
C GLU A 158 -12.75 10.72 3.13
N ALA A 159 -12.06 11.82 3.43
CA ALA A 159 -10.65 12.01 3.12
C ALA A 159 -9.73 10.95 3.77
N LEU A 160 -10.21 10.25 4.81
CA LEU A 160 -9.52 9.09 5.40
C LEU A 160 -9.30 7.95 4.39
N TRP A 161 -10.01 7.93 3.26
CA TRP A 161 -9.73 7.05 2.12
C TRP A 161 -8.24 7.02 1.76
N TRP A 162 -7.56 8.17 1.77
CA TRP A 162 -6.17 8.30 1.31
C TRP A 162 -5.14 7.54 2.15
N ILE A 163 -5.52 7.11 3.35
CA ILE A 163 -4.69 6.29 4.24
C ILE A 163 -5.30 4.91 4.51
N SER A 164 -6.39 4.58 3.80
CA SER A 164 -6.95 3.23 3.81
C SER A 164 -6.05 2.22 3.12
N VAL A 165 -6.34 0.95 3.33
CA VAL A 165 -5.70 -0.19 2.65
C VAL A 165 -5.75 -0.10 1.11
N HIS A 166 -6.63 0.73 0.55
CA HIS A 166 -6.79 0.92 -0.89
C HIS A 166 -6.37 2.29 -1.43
N GLY A 167 -6.20 3.28 -0.55
CA GLY A 167 -5.79 4.64 -0.92
C GLY A 167 -4.30 4.90 -0.73
N ILE A 168 -3.64 4.26 0.24
CA ILE A 168 -2.29 4.65 0.69
C ILE A 168 -1.19 4.57 -0.39
N TYR A 169 -1.30 3.65 -1.34
CA TYR A 169 -0.35 3.52 -2.46
C TYR A 169 -0.77 4.29 -3.70
N ARG A 170 -1.90 4.98 -3.68
CA ARG A 170 -2.33 5.81 -4.80
C ARG A 170 -1.61 7.15 -4.74
N PRO A 171 -1.19 7.70 -5.90
CA PRO A 171 -0.78 9.09 -5.99
C PRO A 171 -1.93 9.99 -5.52
N CYS A 172 -1.62 10.93 -4.62
CA CYS A 172 -2.52 12.01 -4.24
C CYS A 172 -2.14 13.23 -5.08
N SER A 173 -2.98 13.63 -6.04
CA SER A 173 -2.72 14.77 -6.91
C SER A 173 -3.15 16.07 -6.22
N SER A 174 -2.19 16.94 -5.92
CA SER A 174 -2.39 18.36 -6.21
C SER A 174 -1.71 18.62 -7.57
N ALA A 175 -2.56 18.80 -8.58
CA ALA A 175 -2.28 19.09 -9.99
C ALA A 175 -1.70 17.99 -10.89
N ALA A 176 -2.27 18.00 -12.10
CA ALA A 176 -1.94 17.36 -13.39
C ALA A 176 -2.26 15.86 -13.58
N ALA A 177 -3.12 15.67 -14.58
CA ALA A 177 -3.58 14.44 -15.21
C ALA A 177 -2.55 13.87 -16.19
N ASP A 178 -2.67 12.57 -16.47
CA ASP A 178 -2.85 12.05 -17.83
C ASP A 178 -3.37 10.60 -17.76
N PHE A 179 -4.44 10.33 -18.52
CA PHE A 179 -5.04 9.00 -18.70
C PHE A 179 -4.88 8.59 -20.16
N GLU A 180 -4.57 7.31 -20.43
CA GLU A 180 -5.13 6.65 -21.62
C GLU A 180 -5.24 5.11 -21.50
N ALA A 181 -6.14 4.56 -22.32
CA ALA A 181 -6.99 3.39 -22.10
C ALA A 181 -6.41 2.01 -22.49
N VAL A 182 -7.18 0.96 -22.14
CA VAL A 182 -7.09 -0.44 -22.64
C VAL A 182 -8.34 -0.75 -23.47
N PRO A 183 -8.25 -1.62 -24.49
CA PRO A 183 -9.18 -2.76 -24.54
C PRO A 183 -8.52 -4.13 -24.83
N SER A 184 -9.29 -5.20 -24.61
CA SER A 184 -8.98 -6.64 -24.73
C SER A 184 -9.92 -7.28 -25.76
N ASP A 185 -9.46 -8.27 -26.55
CA ASP A 185 -10.04 -9.64 -26.62
C ASP A 185 -9.31 -10.59 -27.61
N ALA A 186 -9.50 -11.91 -27.40
CA ALA A 186 -8.77 -13.08 -27.94
C ALA A 186 -9.32 -13.63 -29.29
N THR A 187 -8.62 -14.46 -30.09
CA THR A 187 -8.62 -15.97 -30.04
C THR A 187 -7.87 -16.57 -31.27
N THR A 188 -7.17 -17.73 -31.14
CA THR A 188 -7.06 -18.86 -32.14
C THR A 188 -6.41 -20.14 -31.52
N VAL A 189 -6.53 -21.30 -32.18
CA VAL A 189 -6.74 -22.69 -31.66
C VAL A 189 -5.59 -23.73 -31.90
N SER A 190 -5.50 -24.77 -31.02
CA SER A 190 -4.91 -26.16 -31.08
C SER A 190 -3.38 -26.40 -31.30
N VAL A 191 -2.69 -27.46 -30.84
CA VAL A 191 -2.91 -28.94 -30.78
C VAL A 191 -2.25 -29.61 -29.54
N VAL A 192 -2.68 -30.84 -29.19
CA VAL A 192 -2.47 -31.66 -27.96
C VAL A 192 -1.15 -32.48 -27.92
N ALA A 193 -0.57 -32.67 -26.72
CA ALA A 193 -0.08 -33.96 -26.18
C ALA A 193 0.28 -33.89 -24.67
N ASP A 194 -0.17 -34.90 -23.93
CA ASP A 194 0.02 -35.37 -22.54
C ASP A 194 0.39 -34.45 -21.35
N GLY A 195 -0.50 -34.44 -20.35
CA GLY A 195 -0.11 -34.73 -18.96
C GLY A 195 0.13 -33.62 -17.93
N GLU A 196 0.04 -32.32 -18.24
CA GLU A 196 0.23 -31.25 -17.22
C GLU A 196 -1.03 -30.42 -16.98
N LEU A 197 -1.44 -30.27 -15.71
CA LEU A 197 -2.55 -29.41 -15.29
C LEU A 197 -2.28 -27.97 -15.76
N ARG A 198 -3.26 -27.33 -16.41
CA ARG A 198 -3.15 -25.94 -16.90
C ARG A 198 -4.20 -25.05 -16.24
N HIS A 199 -3.86 -23.77 -16.05
CA HIS A 199 -4.80 -22.81 -15.48
C HIS A 199 -5.93 -22.49 -16.48
N PRO A 200 -7.22 -22.65 -16.10
CA PRO A 200 -8.35 -22.59 -17.03
C PRO A 200 -8.50 -21.24 -17.75
N LYS A 201 -8.20 -20.13 -17.05
CA LYS A 201 -8.25 -18.77 -17.64
C LYS A 201 -7.08 -18.42 -18.57
N TYR A 202 -5.89 -18.96 -18.29
CA TYR A 202 -4.64 -18.48 -18.91
C TYR A 202 -4.04 -19.50 -19.88
N ALA A 203 -4.49 -20.76 -19.81
CA ALA A 203 -3.95 -21.91 -20.56
C ALA A 203 -2.43 -22.13 -20.36
N LEU A 204 -1.89 -21.71 -19.21
CA LEU A 204 -0.49 -21.82 -18.83
C LEU A 204 -0.29 -22.81 -17.68
N GLY A 205 0.90 -23.42 -17.62
CA GLY A 205 1.34 -24.27 -16.50
C GLY A 205 1.74 -23.47 -15.26
N MET A 206 1.93 -24.16 -14.14
CA MET A 206 2.21 -23.56 -12.83
C MET A 206 3.47 -22.70 -12.79
N GLN A 207 4.50 -23.08 -13.55
CA GLN A 207 5.79 -22.39 -13.69
C GLN A 207 5.66 -20.97 -14.25
N CYS A 208 4.54 -20.65 -14.88
CA CYS A 208 4.27 -19.33 -15.41
C CYS A 208 3.71 -18.34 -14.37
N PHE A 209 3.46 -18.79 -13.15
CA PHE A 209 2.85 -18.03 -12.05
C PHE A 209 3.85 -17.77 -10.93
N ALA A 210 3.85 -16.54 -10.39
CA ALA A 210 4.84 -16.18 -9.37
C ALA A 210 4.52 -16.81 -8.00
N TYR A 211 3.24 -17.12 -7.76
CA TYR A 211 2.77 -17.84 -6.59
C TYR A 211 1.88 -19.03 -6.98
N VAL A 212 2.19 -20.20 -6.41
CA VAL A 212 1.43 -21.44 -6.52
C VAL A 212 1.27 -21.98 -5.10
N GLY A 213 0.03 -22.03 -4.61
CA GLY A 213 -0.27 -22.58 -3.27
C GLY A 213 -0.31 -24.10 -3.30
N ALA A 214 -1.33 -24.65 -3.95
CA ALA A 214 -1.47 -26.09 -4.20
C ALA A 214 -1.30 -26.37 -5.70
N ALA A 215 -0.40 -27.28 -6.04
CA ALA A 215 -0.05 -27.61 -7.43
C ALA A 215 -1.20 -28.29 -8.18
N ASP A 216 -2.16 -28.88 -7.49
CA ASP A 216 -3.37 -29.50 -8.05
C ASP A 216 -4.58 -28.54 -8.09
N ASN A 217 -4.47 -27.36 -7.48
CA ASN A 217 -5.54 -26.39 -7.38
C ASN A 217 -5.17 -25.08 -8.08
N THR A 218 -5.58 -24.97 -9.35
CA THR A 218 -5.28 -23.81 -10.20
C THR A 218 -5.83 -22.49 -9.65
N ARG A 219 -6.84 -22.51 -8.75
CA ARG A 219 -7.34 -21.27 -8.12
C ARG A 219 -6.32 -20.62 -7.21
N THR A 220 -5.34 -21.39 -6.72
CA THR A 220 -4.25 -20.90 -5.88
C THR A 220 -3.09 -20.33 -6.69
N TRP A 221 -3.08 -20.49 -8.02
CA TRP A 221 -2.03 -19.98 -8.88
C TRP A 221 -2.32 -18.52 -9.19
N LYS A 222 -1.43 -17.62 -8.75
CA LYS A 222 -1.63 -16.16 -8.85
C LYS A 222 -0.46 -15.53 -9.58
N LEU A 223 -0.72 -14.34 -10.14
CA LEU A 223 0.29 -13.48 -10.73
C LEU A 223 1.02 -14.17 -11.91
N PRO A 224 0.32 -14.46 -13.03
CA PRO A 224 0.98 -14.96 -14.23
C PRO A 224 1.98 -13.91 -14.74
N TYR A 225 3.20 -14.34 -15.05
CA TYR A 225 4.29 -13.43 -15.40
C TYR A 225 5.28 -13.98 -16.44
N ARG A 226 5.23 -15.28 -16.76
CA ARG A 226 6.00 -15.88 -17.87
C ARG A 226 5.08 -16.40 -18.98
N LEU A 227 5.63 -16.51 -20.17
CA LEU A 227 5.07 -17.21 -21.32
C LEU A 227 5.21 -18.73 -21.15
N ALA A 228 4.58 -19.51 -22.03
CA ALA A 228 4.63 -20.98 -22.00
C ALA A 228 6.04 -21.53 -22.28
N ASP A 229 6.87 -20.79 -23.01
CA ASP A 229 8.28 -21.10 -23.28
C ASP A 229 9.21 -20.76 -22.10
N GLY A 230 8.67 -20.21 -21.00
CA GLY A 230 9.42 -19.82 -19.82
C GLY A 230 10.03 -18.42 -19.88
N ALA A 231 9.95 -17.70 -21.00
CA ALA A 231 10.42 -16.32 -21.07
C ALA A 231 9.52 -15.38 -20.24
N PRO A 232 10.05 -14.30 -19.62
CA PRO A 232 9.21 -13.28 -18.98
C PRO A 232 8.22 -12.68 -19.97
N ASP A 233 6.95 -12.56 -19.57
CA ASP A 233 5.91 -11.91 -20.36
C ASP A 233 5.95 -10.39 -20.08
N PRO A 234 6.43 -9.56 -21.02
CA PRO A 234 6.56 -8.11 -20.79
C PRO A 234 5.22 -7.40 -20.61
N LYS A 235 4.10 -8.02 -21.02
CA LYS A 235 2.74 -7.47 -20.87
C LYS A 235 2.13 -7.81 -19.51
N ARG A 236 2.45 -8.99 -18.95
CA ARG A 236 1.87 -9.47 -17.69
C ARG A 236 2.74 -9.17 -16.47
N LEU A 237 4.06 -9.19 -16.62
CA LEU A 237 5.00 -8.92 -15.53
C LEU A 237 4.73 -7.61 -14.77
N PRO A 238 4.59 -6.42 -15.41
CA PRO A 238 4.31 -5.19 -14.68
C PRO A 238 2.96 -5.23 -13.95
N LYS A 239 1.97 -5.94 -14.49
CA LYS A 239 0.65 -6.12 -13.85
C LYS A 239 0.74 -7.04 -12.64
N ALA A 240 1.53 -8.12 -12.72
CA ALA A 240 1.79 -9.02 -11.61
C ALA A 240 2.46 -8.28 -10.44
N ILE A 241 3.48 -7.47 -10.74
CA ILE A 241 4.15 -6.59 -9.77
C ILE A 241 3.15 -5.58 -9.17
N GLN A 242 2.34 -4.93 -9.99
CA GLN A 242 1.33 -3.99 -9.51
C GLN A 242 0.29 -4.68 -8.59
N CYS A 243 -0.16 -5.89 -8.93
CA CYS A 243 -1.13 -6.64 -8.13
C CYS A 243 -0.65 -6.93 -6.70
N ILE A 244 0.65 -7.23 -6.52
CA ILE A 244 1.23 -7.53 -5.20
C ILE A 244 1.59 -6.26 -4.42
N LEU A 245 2.03 -5.20 -5.11
CA LEU A 245 2.43 -3.95 -4.47
C LEU A 245 1.29 -2.94 -4.26
N SER A 246 0.10 -3.17 -4.82
CA SER A 246 -1.01 -2.22 -4.76
C SER A 246 -2.36 -2.94 -4.81
N ASN A 247 -3.31 -2.43 -5.60
CA ASN A 247 -4.44 -3.19 -6.11
C ASN A 247 -4.43 -3.17 -7.63
N TYR A 248 -4.93 -4.22 -8.25
CA TYR A 248 -5.20 -4.23 -9.68
C TYR A 248 -6.71 -4.18 -9.89
N ARG A 249 -7.19 -3.09 -10.51
CA ARG A 249 -8.62 -2.82 -10.71
C ARG A 249 -9.45 -2.90 -9.41
N GLY A 250 -8.85 -2.48 -8.29
CA GLY A 250 -9.53 -2.44 -6.98
C GLY A 250 -9.56 -3.77 -6.22
N ALA A 251 -8.95 -4.84 -6.75
CA ALA A 251 -8.78 -6.10 -6.03
C ALA A 251 -7.33 -6.25 -5.54
N ARG A 252 -7.16 -6.72 -4.29
CA ARG A 252 -5.86 -7.18 -3.78
C ARG A 252 -5.65 -8.64 -4.17
N VAL A 253 -4.40 -9.00 -4.46
CA VAL A 253 -4.06 -10.41 -4.60
C VAL A 253 -4.09 -11.07 -3.22
N ASP A 254 -4.75 -12.22 -3.16
CA ASP A 254 -4.79 -13.05 -1.96
C ASP A 254 -3.65 -14.08 -2.02
N ILE A 255 -2.58 -13.82 -1.26
CA ILE A 255 -1.43 -14.70 -1.07
C ILE A 255 -0.95 -14.61 0.39
N PRO A 256 -0.40 -15.69 0.97
CA PRO A 256 0.14 -15.65 2.33
C PRO A 256 1.29 -14.65 2.46
N ARG A 257 1.29 -13.86 3.54
CA ARG A 257 2.34 -12.86 3.84
C ARG A 257 3.75 -13.46 3.78
N ALA A 258 3.94 -14.68 4.27
CA ALA A 258 5.23 -15.37 4.26
C ALA A 258 5.78 -15.65 2.84
N ALA A 259 4.91 -15.76 1.84
CA ALA A 259 5.31 -16.02 0.46
C ALA A 259 5.70 -14.73 -0.31
N VAL A 260 5.31 -13.55 0.19
CA VAL A 260 5.41 -12.28 -0.54
C VAL A 260 6.85 -11.93 -0.93
N ALA A 261 7.79 -12.10 -0.01
CA ALA A 261 9.20 -11.78 -0.26
C ALA A 261 9.76 -12.61 -1.42
N GLU A 262 9.49 -13.91 -1.40
CA GLU A 262 9.96 -14.84 -2.43
C GLU A 262 9.27 -14.60 -3.79
N VAL A 263 7.97 -14.30 -3.77
CA VAL A 263 7.22 -13.90 -4.97
C VAL A 263 7.81 -12.63 -5.58
N LEU A 264 8.12 -11.62 -4.77
CA LEU A 264 8.75 -10.38 -5.25
C LEU A 264 10.14 -10.62 -5.83
N VAL A 265 10.94 -11.51 -5.24
CA VAL A 265 12.26 -11.88 -5.79
C VAL A 265 12.09 -12.52 -7.17
N ARG A 266 11.16 -13.47 -7.35
CA ARG A 266 10.88 -14.08 -8.66
C ARG A 266 10.45 -13.07 -9.72
N LEU A 267 9.57 -12.14 -9.37
CA LEU A 267 9.14 -11.08 -10.27
C LEU A 267 10.30 -10.10 -10.56
N GLY A 268 11.15 -9.81 -9.58
CA GLY A 268 12.35 -9.00 -9.73
C GLY A 268 13.38 -9.62 -10.67
N ILE A 269 13.64 -10.92 -10.55
CA ILE A 269 14.54 -11.68 -11.45
C ILE A 269 14.01 -11.61 -12.88
N ALA A 270 12.71 -11.83 -13.09
CA ALA A 270 12.12 -11.70 -14.43
C ALA A 270 12.18 -10.27 -15.00
N ALA A 271 12.07 -9.25 -14.15
CA ALA A 271 12.28 -7.86 -14.58
C ALA A 271 13.74 -7.58 -14.94
N ALA A 272 14.68 -8.20 -14.22
CA ALA A 272 16.11 -8.13 -14.50
C ALA A 272 16.50 -8.84 -15.80
N GLU A 273 15.89 -9.98 -16.10
CA GLU A 273 16.01 -10.70 -17.38
C GLU A 273 15.60 -9.79 -18.55
N LEU A 274 14.56 -8.96 -18.38
CA LEU A 274 14.11 -7.98 -19.38
C LEU A 274 14.91 -6.66 -19.37
N ARG A 275 15.91 -6.52 -18.49
CA ARG A 275 16.67 -5.27 -18.26
C ARG A 275 15.77 -4.07 -17.95
N LYS A 276 14.74 -4.29 -17.13
CA LYS A 276 13.75 -3.28 -16.72
C LYS A 276 13.91 -2.84 -15.26
N MET A 277 14.91 -3.34 -14.53
CA MET A 277 15.18 -2.86 -13.17
C MET A 277 15.86 -1.49 -13.21
N PRO A 278 15.59 -0.61 -12.22
CA PRO A 278 16.20 0.73 -12.17
C PRO A 278 17.73 0.74 -12.22
N CYS A 279 18.37 -0.26 -11.60
CA CYS A 279 19.82 -0.40 -11.60
C CYS A 279 20.42 -0.72 -12.99
N GLN A 280 19.59 -1.14 -13.94
CA GLN A 280 19.99 -1.49 -15.32
C GLN A 280 19.52 -0.45 -16.35
N ASN A 281 18.49 0.35 -16.06
CA ASN A 281 17.85 1.23 -17.02
C ASN A 281 17.27 2.50 -16.36
N ALA A 282 17.62 3.69 -16.86
CA ALA A 282 17.21 4.97 -16.27
C ALA A 282 15.70 5.29 -16.46
N PRO A 283 15.11 5.19 -17.68
CA PRO A 283 13.66 5.26 -17.86
C PRO A 283 12.99 3.94 -17.47
N THR A 284 12.79 3.74 -16.17
CA THR A 284 12.12 2.56 -15.63
C THR A 284 10.67 2.87 -15.26
N ALA A 285 9.73 2.06 -15.76
CA ALA A 285 8.31 2.21 -15.43
C ALA A 285 8.05 1.99 -13.93
N ASP A 286 7.08 2.72 -13.38
CA ASP A 286 6.75 2.76 -11.94
C ASP A 286 6.62 1.38 -11.28
N ALA A 287 6.06 0.40 -12.00
CA ALA A 287 5.94 -0.96 -11.48
C ALA A 287 7.30 -1.53 -11.03
N TYR A 288 8.34 -1.38 -11.85
CA TYR A 288 9.67 -1.90 -11.57
C TYR A 288 10.41 -1.06 -10.51
N THR A 289 10.20 0.27 -10.50
CA THR A 289 10.70 1.15 -9.43
C THR A 289 10.10 0.75 -8.07
N ASN A 290 8.78 0.52 -8.02
CA ASN A 290 8.09 0.07 -6.82
C ASN A 290 8.58 -1.32 -6.37
N ALA A 291 8.84 -2.24 -7.32
CA ALA A 291 9.41 -3.55 -6.99
C ALA A 291 10.80 -3.44 -6.38
N HIS A 292 11.66 -2.60 -6.96
CA HIS A 292 12.99 -2.34 -6.42
C HIS A 292 12.92 -1.82 -4.98
N GLN A 293 12.10 -0.79 -4.73
CA GLN A 293 11.91 -0.22 -3.39
C GLN A 293 11.36 -1.25 -2.39
N ALA A 294 10.37 -2.06 -2.79
CA ALA A 294 9.80 -3.10 -1.93
C ALA A 294 10.84 -4.19 -1.59
N LEU A 295 11.64 -4.62 -2.57
CA LEU A 295 12.73 -5.58 -2.35
C LEU A 295 13.82 -5.01 -1.44
N GLU A 296 14.11 -3.71 -1.56
CA GLU A 296 15.05 -3.01 -0.69
C GLU A 296 14.53 -2.93 0.76
N GLN A 297 13.25 -2.63 0.96
CA GLN A 297 12.62 -2.65 2.29
C GLN A 297 12.68 -4.04 2.94
N LEU A 298 12.54 -5.09 2.14
CA LEU A 298 12.58 -6.48 2.59
C LEU A 298 14.00 -7.03 2.77
N ASN A 299 15.03 -6.24 2.45
CA ASN A 299 16.44 -6.68 2.38
C ASN A 299 16.63 -7.91 1.46
N ARG A 300 15.90 -7.96 0.33
CA ARG A 300 15.97 -9.04 -0.67
C ARG A 300 16.41 -8.55 -2.05
N LEU A 301 16.82 -7.28 -2.17
CA LEU A 301 17.25 -6.71 -3.46
C LEU A 301 18.50 -7.39 -4.02
N SER A 302 19.42 -7.84 -3.17
CA SER A 302 20.60 -8.62 -3.54
C SER A 302 20.27 -9.88 -4.31
N ASP A 303 19.14 -10.52 -3.99
CA ASP A 303 18.75 -11.82 -4.52
C ASP A 303 18.29 -11.74 -5.98
N VAL A 304 18.01 -10.53 -6.48
CA VAL A 304 17.72 -10.29 -7.90
C VAL A 304 18.99 -10.34 -8.75
N GLY A 305 20.17 -10.18 -8.13
CA GLY A 305 21.47 -10.33 -8.78
C GLY A 305 21.91 -9.18 -9.69
N CYS A 306 21.00 -8.32 -10.17
CA CYS A 306 21.35 -7.20 -11.05
C CYS A 306 21.61 -5.87 -10.34
N CYS A 307 21.20 -5.74 -9.06
CA CYS A 307 21.27 -4.49 -8.29
C CYS A 307 22.27 -4.54 -7.12
N GLY A 308 23.23 -5.46 -7.15
CA GLY A 308 24.29 -5.57 -6.14
C GLY A 308 25.38 -4.49 -6.33
N GLY A 309 25.30 -3.42 -5.54
CA GLY A 309 26.43 -2.58 -5.12
C GLY A 309 27.20 -1.80 -6.20
N ARG A 310 26.83 -0.53 -6.42
CA ARG A 310 27.83 0.54 -6.57
C ARG A 310 28.02 1.20 -5.21
N ASN A 311 28.88 0.61 -4.38
CA ASN A 311 29.62 1.41 -3.40
C ASN A 311 30.82 2.00 -4.15
N GLN A 312 30.68 3.25 -4.59
CA GLN A 312 31.78 4.22 -4.65
C GLN A 312 31.20 5.57 -4.26
#